data_AF-A0A968HP49-F1
#
_entry.id   AF-A0A968HP49-F1
#
_cell.length_a   1.000
_cell.length_b   1.000
_cell.length_c   1.000
_cell.angle_alpha   90.00
_cell.angle_beta   90.00
_cell.angle_gamma   90.00
#
_symmetry.space_group_name_H-M   'P 1'
#
loop_
_entity.id
_entity.type
_entity.pdbx_description
1 polymer ?
#
loop_
_entity_poly.entity_id
_entity_poly.type
_entity_poly.pdbx_seq_one_letter_code
_entity_poly.pdbx_strand_id
1 'polypeptide(L)'
;MAYAPSTKFYLRDKAAGKPWATKLPFPVHVVERVESIDHVTRQRYVQHFAYHHGYFDGQEREFRGFGMVETWDTESYEDFNNSGLFTFEQFDTIEENLHQPPVHTKSWFHTGAFLGRNRLSTLFAQEYWQGDALAFDVPDSKLPSGLSGSDSREAARALAGRLLRSEVYALDGSADETEPYTVSEATFEVRQVHPRGPNLYGVYLVHDREAFSYHYERDANDPRVAHTAVLEVDEYGTVLRSVAVAYPRRSFTHAEQGKHYITLSETEVAHLDSNDDVLRLAVPLEARSYELHGLTAPSEAAF
;
A
#
# COMPACT_ATOMS: atom_id res chain seq x y z
N MET A 1 -10.31 -2.09 -23.53
CA MET A 1 -9.75 -2.89 -22.42
C MET A 1 -9.38 -4.26 -22.93
N ALA A 2 -8.25 -4.80 -22.49
CA ALA A 2 -7.82 -6.18 -22.75
C ALA A 2 -7.68 -6.95 -21.44
N TYR A 3 -7.85 -8.27 -21.52
CA TYR A 3 -7.85 -9.17 -20.38
C TYR A 3 -6.88 -10.32 -20.60
N ALA A 4 -6.32 -10.84 -19.52
CA ALA A 4 -5.49 -12.04 -19.52
C ALA A 4 -5.88 -12.97 -18.37
N PRO A 5 -5.65 -14.29 -18.49
CA PRO A 5 -5.78 -15.19 -17.35
C PRO A 5 -4.61 -14.99 -16.37
N SER A 6 -4.88 -15.07 -15.07
CA SER A 6 -3.88 -14.96 -13.99
C SER A 6 -2.73 -15.97 -14.12
N THR A 7 -2.98 -17.10 -14.79
CA THR A 7 -1.96 -18.12 -15.10
C THR A 7 -0.85 -17.59 -16.00
N LYS A 8 -1.12 -16.60 -16.87
CA LYS A 8 -0.10 -15.92 -17.69
C LYS A 8 1.00 -15.32 -16.79
N PHE A 9 0.59 -14.55 -15.79
CA PHE A 9 1.50 -13.89 -14.85
C PHE A 9 2.19 -14.90 -13.92
N TYR A 10 1.44 -15.88 -13.40
CA TYR A 10 2.03 -16.95 -12.58
C TYR A 10 3.14 -17.71 -13.31
N LEU A 11 2.93 -18.07 -14.58
CA LEU A 11 3.93 -18.79 -15.37
C LEU A 11 5.13 -17.90 -15.73
N ARG A 12 4.90 -16.62 -16.04
CA ARG A 12 5.95 -15.62 -16.25
C ARG A 12 6.87 -15.55 -15.04
N ASP A 13 6.33 -15.33 -13.85
CA ASP A 13 7.13 -15.14 -12.64
C ASP A 13 7.85 -16.43 -12.24
N LYS A 14 7.18 -17.59 -12.41
CA LYS A 14 7.82 -18.90 -12.20
C LYS A 14 9.00 -19.11 -13.14
N ALA A 15 8.90 -18.73 -14.42
CA ALA A 15 9.99 -18.81 -15.38
C ALA A 15 11.14 -17.85 -15.04
N ALA A 16 10.81 -16.68 -14.45
CA ALA A 16 11.78 -15.70 -13.96
C ALA A 16 12.39 -16.04 -12.58
N GLY A 17 12.08 -17.22 -12.01
CA GLY A 17 12.60 -17.63 -10.71
C GLY A 17 11.99 -16.90 -9.51
N LYS A 18 10.84 -16.22 -9.69
CA LYS A 18 10.09 -15.49 -8.65
C LYS A 18 8.78 -16.24 -8.32
N PRO A 19 8.82 -17.36 -7.60
CA PRO A 19 7.61 -18.13 -7.33
C PRO A 19 6.64 -17.34 -6.44
N TRP A 20 5.35 -17.37 -6.77
CA TRP A 20 4.35 -16.73 -5.93
C TRP A 20 4.28 -17.35 -4.52
N ALA A 21 4.28 -16.49 -3.51
CA ALA A 21 4.04 -16.80 -2.09
C ALA A 21 2.76 -17.63 -1.85
N THR A 22 1.70 -17.36 -2.60
CA THR A 22 0.43 -18.10 -2.61
C THR A 22 0.06 -18.50 -4.04
N LYS A 23 -0.86 -19.45 -4.20
CA LYS A 23 -1.26 -19.94 -5.52
C LYS A 23 -2.77 -19.99 -5.64
N LEU A 24 -3.25 -19.76 -6.86
CA LEU A 24 -4.65 -19.91 -7.21
C LEU A 24 -4.93 -21.34 -7.72
N PRO A 25 -5.99 -22.00 -7.23
CA PRO A 25 -6.38 -23.33 -7.72
C PRO A 25 -7.12 -23.28 -9.06
N PHE A 26 -7.47 -22.09 -9.55
CA PHE A 26 -8.14 -21.87 -10.84
C PHE A 26 -7.67 -20.55 -11.48
N PRO A 27 -7.76 -20.42 -12.82
CA PRO A 27 -7.48 -19.16 -13.50
C PRO A 27 -8.51 -18.08 -13.14
N VAL A 28 -8.04 -16.85 -12.96
CA VAL A 28 -8.86 -15.65 -12.79
C VAL A 28 -8.60 -14.73 -13.98
N HIS A 29 -9.63 -14.28 -14.70
CA HIS A 29 -9.45 -13.29 -15.76
C HIS A 29 -9.31 -11.89 -15.15
N VAL A 30 -8.18 -11.25 -15.45
CA VAL A 30 -7.81 -9.93 -14.92
C VAL A 30 -7.66 -8.94 -16.07
N VAL A 31 -7.85 -7.65 -15.77
CA VAL A 31 -7.61 -6.57 -16.73
C VAL A 31 -6.11 -6.45 -16.95
N GLU A 32 -5.62 -6.71 -18.16
CA GLU A 32 -4.20 -6.56 -18.47
C GLU A 32 -3.89 -5.14 -18.96
N ARG A 33 -4.82 -4.53 -19.69
CA ARG A 33 -4.59 -3.22 -20.32
C ARG A 33 -5.87 -2.41 -20.39
N VAL A 34 -5.78 -1.14 -20.01
CA VAL A 34 -6.80 -0.12 -20.22
C VAL A 34 -6.24 0.91 -21.18
N GLU A 35 -7.04 1.27 -22.19
CA GLU A 35 -6.74 2.39 -23.07
C GLU A 35 -7.89 3.38 -22.94
N SER A 36 -7.53 4.62 -22.61
CA SER A 36 -8.45 5.75 -22.55
C SER A 36 -8.11 6.70 -23.68
N ILE A 37 -9.09 7.00 -24.51
CA ILE A 37 -8.95 7.87 -25.68
C ILE A 37 -9.80 9.11 -25.45
N ASP A 38 -9.17 10.27 -25.43
CA ASP A 38 -9.88 11.54 -25.48
C ASP A 38 -10.09 11.93 -26.95
N HIS A 39 -11.33 11.88 -27.41
CA HIS A 39 -11.68 12.21 -28.79
C HIS A 39 -11.55 13.71 -29.12
N VAL A 40 -11.52 14.60 -28.12
CA VAL A 40 -11.39 16.05 -28.31
C VAL A 40 -9.93 16.42 -28.52
N THR A 41 -9.07 16.03 -27.59
CA THR A 41 -7.62 16.32 -27.65
C THR A 41 -6.84 15.32 -28.51
N ARG A 42 -7.48 14.22 -28.90
CA ARG A 42 -6.89 13.07 -29.59
C ARG A 42 -5.69 12.47 -28.85
N GLN A 43 -5.73 12.52 -27.53
CA GLN A 43 -4.73 11.90 -26.67
C GLN A 43 -5.14 10.48 -26.29
N ARG A 44 -4.13 9.62 -26.12
CA ARG A 44 -4.29 8.23 -25.66
C ARG A 44 -3.48 8.04 -24.39
N TYR A 45 -4.16 7.61 -23.35
CA TYR A 45 -3.54 7.16 -22.11
C TYR A 45 -3.65 5.64 -22.00
N VAL A 46 -2.55 4.98 -21.68
CA VAL A 46 -2.47 3.52 -21.59
C VAL A 46 -2.00 3.12 -20.21
N GLN A 47 -2.72 2.18 -19.60
CA GLN A 47 -2.33 1.52 -18.36
C GLN A 47 -2.16 0.03 -18.62
N HIS A 48 -1.02 -0.53 -18.22
CA HIS A 48 -0.79 -1.97 -18.20
C HIS A 48 -0.72 -2.47 -16.76
N PHE A 49 -1.16 -3.70 -16.54
CA PHE A 49 -1.19 -4.31 -15.21
C PHE A 49 -0.51 -5.69 -15.23
N ALA A 50 0.26 -5.98 -14.19
CA ALA A 50 0.71 -7.33 -13.88
C ALA A 50 0.33 -7.72 -12.45
N TYR A 51 -0.03 -8.99 -12.26
CA TYR A 51 -0.60 -9.48 -11.02
C TYR A 51 0.23 -10.63 -10.46
N HIS A 52 0.40 -10.64 -9.14
CA HIS A 52 1.30 -11.56 -8.46
C HIS A 52 0.68 -12.06 -7.14
N HIS A 53 1.15 -13.21 -6.63
CA HIS A 53 0.75 -13.74 -5.32
C HIS A 53 -0.77 -13.85 -5.12
N GLY A 54 -1.48 -14.36 -6.14
CA GLY A 54 -2.92 -14.58 -6.06
C GLY A 54 -3.29 -15.59 -4.97
N TYR A 55 -4.23 -15.22 -4.10
CA TYR A 55 -4.66 -16.07 -2.98
C TYR A 55 -6.15 -16.43 -3.06
N PHE A 56 -6.43 -17.71 -2.90
CA PHE A 56 -7.77 -18.24 -2.72
C PHE A 56 -7.83 -18.97 -1.37
N ASP A 57 -8.74 -18.55 -0.52
CA ASP A 57 -9.01 -19.21 0.75
C ASP A 57 -9.87 -20.45 0.50
N GLY A 58 -9.26 -21.62 0.54
CA GLY A 58 -9.95 -22.89 0.27
C GLY A 58 -10.99 -23.27 1.35
N GLN A 59 -10.84 -22.75 2.57
CA GLN A 59 -11.76 -23.03 3.66
C GLN A 59 -13.04 -22.20 3.53
N GLU A 60 -12.88 -20.89 3.27
CA GLU A 60 -13.99 -19.97 3.07
C GLU A 60 -14.51 -19.97 1.61
N ARG A 61 -13.79 -20.65 0.70
CA ARG A 61 -14.05 -20.71 -0.74
C ARG A 61 -14.14 -19.32 -1.37
N GLU A 62 -13.19 -18.47 -1.03
CA GLU A 62 -13.20 -17.05 -1.37
C GLU A 62 -11.90 -16.62 -2.04
N PHE A 63 -11.98 -15.96 -3.19
CA PHE A 63 -10.82 -15.29 -3.80
C PHE A 63 -10.57 -13.97 -3.07
N ARG A 64 -9.33 -13.76 -2.63
CA ARG A 64 -8.96 -12.62 -1.76
C ARG A 64 -8.11 -11.56 -2.45
N GLY A 65 -7.88 -11.72 -3.74
CA GLY A 65 -7.04 -10.80 -4.50
C GLY A 65 -5.61 -11.28 -4.69
N PHE A 66 -4.78 -10.33 -5.08
CA PHE A 66 -3.36 -10.50 -5.40
C PHE A 66 -2.53 -9.81 -4.34
N GLY A 67 -1.42 -10.44 -3.94
CA GLY A 67 -0.51 -9.88 -2.95
C GLY A 67 0.40 -8.80 -3.51
N MET A 68 0.54 -8.70 -4.84
CA MET A 68 1.19 -7.56 -5.49
C MET A 68 0.58 -7.30 -6.87
N VAL A 69 0.49 -6.02 -7.23
CA VAL A 69 0.10 -5.53 -8.54
C VAL A 69 1.15 -4.52 -9.02
N GLU A 70 1.62 -4.69 -10.24
CA GLU A 70 2.43 -3.70 -10.96
C GLU A 70 1.54 -2.95 -11.95
N THR A 71 1.70 -1.63 -12.04
CA THR A 71 1.02 -0.78 -13.01
C THR A 71 2.03 0.04 -13.79
N TRP A 72 1.88 0.10 -15.11
CA TRP A 72 2.63 1.01 -15.98
C TRP A 72 1.68 1.99 -16.64
N ASP A 73 1.86 3.28 -16.33
CA ASP A 73 1.05 4.38 -16.82
C ASP A 73 1.86 5.18 -17.84
N THR A 74 1.38 5.30 -19.08
CA THR A 74 2.10 6.00 -20.16
C THR A 74 1.18 6.87 -21.01
N GLU A 75 1.71 8.04 -21.40
CA GLU A 75 1.13 8.87 -22.44
C GLU A 75 1.64 8.45 -23.82
N SER A 76 0.76 7.75 -24.54
CA SER A 76 0.62 7.75 -25.99
C SER A 76 1.72 7.22 -26.93
N TYR A 77 3.02 7.44 -26.74
CA TYR A 77 3.98 7.18 -27.86
C TYR A 77 4.77 5.86 -27.79
N GLU A 78 5.13 5.31 -26.64
CA GLU A 78 5.90 4.03 -26.64
C GLU A 78 5.09 2.86 -27.26
N ASP A 79 3.77 2.91 -27.13
CA ASP A 79 2.83 2.02 -27.83
C ASP A 79 2.44 2.53 -29.24
N PHE A 80 3.21 3.43 -29.87
CA PHE A 80 3.04 3.79 -31.29
C PHE A 80 3.58 2.67 -32.20
N ASN A 81 4.61 1.94 -31.76
CA ASN A 81 5.16 0.78 -32.46
C ASN A 81 4.37 -0.52 -32.19
N ASN A 82 3.51 -0.54 -31.18
CA ASN A 82 2.62 -1.66 -30.89
C ASN A 82 1.20 -1.36 -31.38
N SER A 83 0.50 -2.38 -31.86
CA SER A 83 -0.93 -2.24 -32.19
C SER A 83 -1.72 -1.85 -30.94
N GLY A 84 -2.34 -0.66 -30.93
CA GLY A 84 -3.32 -0.27 -29.92
C GLY A 84 -4.52 -1.22 -29.90
N LEU A 85 -5.31 -1.21 -28.82
CA LEU A 85 -6.52 -2.03 -28.72
C LEU A 85 -7.62 -1.57 -29.69
N PHE A 86 -7.59 -0.30 -30.07
CA PHE A 86 -8.56 0.33 -30.96
C PHE A 86 -7.85 1.10 -32.07
N THR A 87 -8.41 1.06 -33.28
CA THR A 87 -7.98 1.93 -34.37
C THR A 87 -8.34 3.38 -34.01
N PHE A 88 -7.33 4.25 -33.94
CA PHE A 88 -7.51 5.65 -33.56
C PHE A 88 -6.49 6.55 -34.26
N GLU A 89 -6.96 7.69 -34.80
CA GLU A 89 -6.10 8.70 -35.42
C GLU A 89 -5.70 9.77 -34.39
N GLN A 90 -4.43 9.80 -34.01
CA GLN A 90 -3.85 10.88 -33.19
C GLN A 90 -3.50 12.10 -34.05
N PHE A 91 -3.27 13.25 -33.42
CA PHE A 91 -2.64 14.38 -34.12
C PHE A 91 -1.20 14.01 -34.50
N ASP A 92 -0.76 14.42 -35.70
CA ASP A 92 0.49 13.97 -36.35
C ASP A 92 1.79 14.33 -35.60
N THR A 93 1.75 15.18 -34.58
CA THR A 93 2.95 15.67 -33.90
C THR A 93 2.64 16.07 -32.47
N ILE A 94 2.91 15.18 -31.52
CA ILE A 94 3.44 15.61 -30.23
C ILE A 94 4.95 15.44 -30.34
N GLU A 95 5.66 16.52 -30.03
CA GLU A 95 7.12 16.56 -30.02
C GLU A 95 7.69 15.52 -29.04
N GLU A 96 8.66 14.69 -29.46
CA GLU A 96 9.26 13.62 -28.64
C GLU A 96 9.79 14.14 -27.30
N ASN A 97 10.24 15.40 -27.28
CA ASN A 97 10.71 16.13 -26.11
C ASN A 97 9.61 16.56 -25.12
N LEU A 98 8.33 16.37 -25.43
CA LEU A 98 7.20 16.63 -24.53
C LEU A 98 6.66 15.34 -23.90
N HIS A 99 7.31 14.19 -24.15
CA HIS A 99 6.87 12.90 -23.65
C HIS A 99 7.20 12.72 -22.18
N GLN A 100 6.23 12.22 -21.42
CA GLN A 100 6.46 11.73 -20.08
C GLN A 100 6.89 10.25 -20.13
N PRO A 101 8.02 9.88 -19.50
CA PRO A 101 8.39 8.48 -19.39
C PRO A 101 7.32 7.68 -18.60
N PRO A 102 7.12 6.38 -18.87
CA PRO A 102 6.14 5.58 -18.15
C PRO A 102 6.36 5.60 -16.65
N VAL A 103 5.29 5.83 -15.89
CA VAL A 103 5.30 5.69 -14.43
C VAL A 103 5.06 4.23 -14.10
N HIS A 104 6.01 3.60 -13.41
CA HIS A 104 5.90 2.22 -12.96
C HIS A 104 5.65 2.19 -11.45
N THR A 105 4.47 1.72 -11.05
CA THR A 105 4.10 1.60 -9.63
C THR A 105 4.00 0.13 -9.26
N LYS A 106 4.70 -0.27 -8.19
CA LYS A 106 4.57 -1.58 -7.57
C LYS A 106 3.83 -1.45 -6.26
N SER A 107 2.75 -2.20 -6.06
CA SER A 107 1.93 -2.14 -4.85
C SER A 107 1.73 -3.54 -4.27
N TRP A 108 2.08 -3.73 -3.00
CA TRP A 108 1.89 -4.98 -2.26
C TRP A 108 0.72 -4.87 -1.30
N PHE A 109 -0.09 -5.93 -1.19
CA PHE A 109 -1.31 -5.96 -0.41
C PHE A 109 -1.35 -7.18 0.52
N HIS A 110 -1.96 -7.01 1.69
CA HIS A 110 -2.45 -8.14 2.46
C HIS A 110 -3.50 -8.90 1.66
N THR A 111 -3.36 -10.21 1.52
CA THR A 111 -4.44 -11.08 0.99
C THR A 111 -5.22 -11.78 2.11
N GLY A 112 -4.85 -11.52 3.36
CA GLY A 112 -5.38 -12.22 4.54
C GLY A 112 -5.04 -13.70 4.59
N ALA A 113 -4.01 -14.15 3.86
CA ALA A 113 -3.56 -15.53 3.90
C ALA A 113 -2.92 -15.88 5.24
N PHE A 114 -3.37 -16.98 5.84
CA PHE A 114 -2.80 -17.50 7.08
C PHE A 114 -1.80 -18.62 6.75
N LEU A 115 -0.51 -18.29 6.75
CA LEU A 115 0.58 -19.20 6.35
C LEU A 115 1.27 -19.88 7.55
N GLY A 116 0.53 -20.09 8.64
CA GLY A 116 1.05 -20.66 9.88
C GLY A 116 2.01 -19.70 10.59
N ARG A 117 3.31 -20.04 10.62
CA ARG A 117 4.34 -19.18 11.27
C ARG A 117 4.89 -18.09 10.36
N ASN A 118 4.72 -18.21 9.05
CA ASN A 118 5.19 -17.21 8.09
C ASN A 118 4.15 -16.11 7.94
N ARG A 119 4.61 -14.88 7.72
CA ARG A 119 3.77 -13.72 7.45
C ARG A 119 3.99 -13.25 6.01
N LEU A 120 2.92 -12.80 5.34
CA LEU A 120 3.01 -12.33 3.96
C LEU A 120 3.94 -11.13 3.83
N SER A 121 3.87 -10.18 4.75
CA SER A 121 4.77 -9.02 4.83
C SER A 121 6.24 -9.44 4.81
N THR A 122 6.64 -10.44 5.60
CA THR A 122 8.02 -10.97 5.59
C THR A 122 8.42 -11.63 4.27
N LEU A 123 7.48 -12.27 3.57
CA LEU A 123 7.76 -12.85 2.25
C LEU A 123 7.92 -11.76 1.19
N PHE A 124 7.02 -10.76 1.20
CA PHE A 124 7.06 -9.64 0.27
C PHE A 124 8.24 -8.71 0.50
N ALA A 125 8.72 -8.57 1.74
CA ALA A 125 9.89 -7.74 2.07
C ALA A 125 11.16 -8.13 1.29
N GLN A 126 11.25 -9.38 0.82
CA GLN A 126 12.36 -9.86 -0.01
C GLN A 126 12.33 -9.31 -1.44
N GLU A 127 11.19 -8.75 -1.87
CA GLU A 127 10.96 -8.19 -3.20
C GLU A 127 11.05 -6.67 -3.22
N TYR A 128 11.05 -6.04 -2.04
CA TYR A 128 11.11 -4.58 -1.89
C TYR A 128 12.46 -4.05 -2.36
N TRP A 129 12.47 -2.83 -2.88
CA TRP A 129 13.71 -2.13 -3.19
C TRP A 129 14.55 -1.90 -1.93
N GLN A 130 15.86 -2.15 -2.06
CA GLN A 130 16.84 -2.16 -0.95
C GLN A 130 17.96 -1.12 -1.18
N GLY A 131 17.73 -0.09 -1.99
CA GLY A 131 18.77 0.90 -2.31
C GLY A 131 19.11 1.81 -1.14
N ASP A 132 18.18 2.04 -0.21
CA ASP A 132 18.43 2.78 1.03
C ASP A 132 18.83 1.85 2.18
N ALA A 133 20.14 1.78 2.46
CA ALA A 133 20.69 0.98 3.55
C ALA A 133 20.33 1.48 4.96
N LEU A 134 19.79 2.70 5.06
CA LEU A 134 19.42 3.35 6.32
C LEU A 134 17.90 3.37 6.52
N ALA A 135 17.11 2.79 5.60
CA ALA A 135 15.66 2.72 5.72
C ALA A 135 15.25 2.06 7.05
N PHE A 136 14.24 2.63 7.70
CA PHE A 136 13.73 2.12 8.97
C PHE A 136 12.97 0.80 8.76
N ASP A 137 13.24 -0.21 9.58
CA ASP A 137 12.52 -1.48 9.56
C ASP A 137 11.14 -1.31 10.20
N VAL A 138 10.11 -1.20 9.35
CA VAL A 138 8.74 -0.94 9.77
C VAL A 138 8.16 -2.16 10.48
N PRO A 139 7.64 -2.02 11.72
CA PRO A 139 7.15 -3.16 12.49
C PRO A 139 5.86 -3.71 11.88
N ASP A 140 5.78 -5.02 11.67
CA ASP A 140 4.64 -5.66 11.01
C ASP A 140 3.26 -5.42 11.68
N SER A 141 2.19 -5.67 10.92
CA SER A 141 0.81 -5.58 11.42
C SER A 141 0.62 -6.40 12.71
N LYS A 142 -0.14 -5.82 13.64
CA LYS A 142 -0.39 -6.39 14.96
C LYS A 142 -1.70 -7.17 14.94
N LEU A 143 -1.62 -8.45 15.31
CA LEU A 143 -2.78 -9.31 15.56
C LEU A 143 -3.06 -9.38 17.07
N PRO A 144 -4.31 -9.67 17.49
CA PRO A 144 -4.62 -9.89 18.89
C PRO A 144 -3.77 -11.02 19.48
N SER A 145 -3.29 -10.84 20.71
CA SER A 145 -2.58 -11.88 21.44
C SER A 145 -3.53 -12.98 21.91
N GLY A 146 -3.05 -14.23 22.01
CA GLY A 146 -3.81 -15.34 22.59
C GLY A 146 -4.85 -15.97 21.65
N LEU A 147 -4.89 -15.57 20.38
CA LEU A 147 -5.73 -16.25 19.39
C LEU A 147 -5.26 -17.69 19.16
N SER A 148 -6.21 -18.60 18.97
CA SER A 148 -5.94 -20.00 18.65
C SER A 148 -6.85 -20.52 17.55
N GLY A 149 -6.40 -21.54 16.83
CA GLY A 149 -7.20 -22.23 15.82
C GLY A 149 -7.77 -21.29 14.76
N SER A 150 -9.10 -21.31 14.59
CA SER A 150 -9.80 -20.51 13.58
C SER A 150 -9.73 -19.00 13.84
N ASP A 151 -9.66 -18.56 15.10
CA ASP A 151 -9.62 -17.13 15.39
C ASP A 151 -8.33 -16.47 14.87
N SER A 152 -7.20 -17.17 14.88
CA SER A 152 -5.96 -16.69 14.27
C SER A 152 -6.08 -16.50 12.75
N ARG A 153 -6.76 -17.45 12.07
CA ARG A 153 -7.01 -17.37 10.64
C ARG A 153 -7.96 -16.23 10.31
N GLU A 154 -9.03 -16.07 11.09
CA GLU A 154 -10.04 -15.02 10.91
C GLU A 154 -9.49 -13.63 11.22
N ALA A 155 -8.56 -13.48 12.17
CA ALA A 155 -7.85 -12.23 12.39
C ALA A 155 -6.93 -11.85 11.20
N ALA A 156 -6.17 -12.81 10.67
CA ALA A 156 -5.38 -12.58 9.45
C ALA A 156 -6.27 -12.26 8.25
N ARG A 157 -7.41 -12.97 8.13
CA ARG A 157 -8.45 -12.76 7.12
C ARG A 157 -8.87 -11.30 7.03
N ALA A 158 -9.05 -10.64 8.17
CA ALA A 158 -9.54 -9.27 8.26
C ALA A 158 -8.59 -8.22 7.63
N LEU A 159 -7.31 -8.57 7.42
CA LEU A 159 -6.34 -7.70 6.77
C LEU A 159 -6.48 -7.69 5.23
N ALA A 160 -7.24 -8.61 4.63
CA ALA A 160 -7.32 -8.75 3.18
C ALA A 160 -7.68 -7.43 2.46
N GLY A 161 -6.96 -7.12 1.39
CA GLY A 161 -7.13 -5.94 0.55
C GLY A 161 -6.33 -4.71 1.01
N ARG A 162 -5.73 -4.71 2.20
CA ARG A 162 -4.99 -3.55 2.71
C ARG A 162 -3.60 -3.42 2.08
N LEU A 163 -3.25 -2.21 1.63
CA LEU A 163 -1.94 -1.89 1.07
C LEU A 163 -0.84 -1.97 2.14
N LEU A 164 0.19 -2.77 1.89
CA LEU A 164 1.36 -2.93 2.73
C LEU A 164 2.48 -1.96 2.34
N ARG A 165 2.74 -1.85 1.04
CA ARG A 165 3.81 -1.04 0.49
C ARG A 165 3.48 -0.58 -0.92
N SER A 166 3.94 0.60 -1.28
CA SER A 166 3.96 1.08 -2.66
C SER A 166 5.30 1.69 -3.01
N GLU A 167 5.79 1.42 -4.21
CA GLU A 167 7.02 2.00 -4.77
C GLU A 167 6.71 2.59 -6.13
N VAL A 168 7.14 3.84 -6.38
CA VAL A 168 6.85 4.57 -7.62
C VAL A 168 8.15 4.93 -8.33
N TYR A 169 8.26 4.54 -9.59
CA TYR A 169 9.42 4.73 -10.46
C TYR A 169 9.02 5.45 -11.76
N ALA A 170 9.99 5.98 -12.50
CA ALA A 170 9.82 6.37 -13.91
C ALA A 170 10.80 5.58 -14.78
N LEU A 171 10.31 5.02 -15.88
CA LEU A 171 11.08 4.25 -16.85
C LEU A 171 11.63 5.17 -17.93
N ASP A 172 12.67 5.94 -17.60
CA ASP A 172 13.22 6.99 -18.46
C ASP A 172 14.60 6.70 -19.06
N GLY A 173 15.12 5.50 -18.86
CA GLY A 173 16.41 5.03 -19.35
C GLY A 173 17.62 5.72 -18.71
N SER A 174 17.44 6.55 -17.69
CA SER A 174 18.55 7.21 -17.00
C SER A 174 19.27 6.25 -16.03
N ALA A 175 20.42 6.69 -15.51
CA ALA A 175 21.20 5.89 -14.56
C ALA A 175 20.42 5.60 -13.26
N ASP A 176 19.47 6.44 -12.91
CA ASP A 176 18.69 6.37 -11.68
C ASP A 176 17.30 5.73 -11.90
N GLU A 177 17.06 5.06 -13.05
CA GLU A 177 15.77 4.39 -13.39
C GLU A 177 15.34 3.38 -12.33
N THR A 178 16.30 2.71 -11.70
CA THR A 178 16.06 1.73 -10.66
C THR A 178 15.78 2.33 -9.28
N GLU A 179 15.92 3.65 -9.13
CA GLU A 179 15.68 4.36 -7.87
C GLU A 179 14.26 4.92 -7.85
N PRO A 180 13.47 4.66 -6.79
CA PRO A 180 12.11 5.14 -6.71
C PRO A 180 12.07 6.66 -6.46
N TYR A 181 11.01 7.31 -6.93
CA TYR A 181 10.66 8.66 -6.46
C TYR A 181 10.13 8.60 -5.03
N THR A 182 9.21 7.67 -4.78
CA THR A 182 8.58 7.51 -3.47
C THR A 182 8.45 6.05 -3.08
N VAL A 183 8.54 5.81 -1.77
CA VAL A 183 8.20 4.55 -1.14
C VAL A 183 7.25 4.86 0.01
N SER A 184 6.13 4.16 0.08
CA SER A 184 5.22 4.21 1.23
C SER A 184 4.99 2.83 1.81
N GLU A 185 4.87 2.76 3.13
CA GLU A 185 4.63 1.52 3.88
C GLU A 185 3.56 1.75 4.92
N ALA A 186 2.72 0.74 5.17
CA ALA A 186 1.66 0.82 6.16
C ALA A 186 1.47 -0.51 6.89
N THR A 187 1.19 -0.39 8.18
CA THR A 187 0.87 -1.51 9.06
C THR A 187 -0.46 -1.24 9.75
N PHE A 188 -1.09 -2.33 10.20
CA PHE A 188 -2.44 -2.30 10.71
C PHE A 188 -2.51 -3.03 12.04
N GLU A 189 -3.49 -2.67 12.87
CA GLU A 189 -3.82 -3.43 14.06
C GLU A 189 -5.20 -4.05 13.90
N VAL A 190 -5.28 -5.35 14.19
CA VAL A 190 -6.52 -6.10 14.25
C VAL A 190 -6.92 -6.23 15.71
N ARG A 191 -8.16 -5.85 16.03
CA ARG A 191 -8.80 -6.01 17.33
C ARG A 191 -9.90 -7.05 17.23
N GLN A 192 -9.87 -8.07 18.07
CA GLN A 192 -10.99 -9.01 18.20
C GLN A 192 -12.08 -8.34 19.04
N VAL A 193 -13.19 -7.97 18.40
CA VAL A 193 -14.35 -7.35 19.06
C VAL A 193 -15.19 -8.42 19.74
N HIS A 194 -15.38 -9.55 19.04
CA HIS A 194 -16.09 -10.69 19.60
C HIS A 194 -15.41 -11.99 19.14
N PRO A 195 -15.06 -12.92 20.05
CA PRO A 195 -14.52 -14.21 19.65
C PRO A 195 -15.56 -15.02 18.90
N ARG A 196 -15.14 -16.00 18.09
CA ARG A 196 -16.09 -16.85 17.38
C ARG A 196 -17.11 -17.52 18.31
N GLY A 197 -16.65 -18.11 19.41
CA GLY A 197 -17.52 -18.81 20.37
C GLY A 197 -18.41 -19.87 19.67
N PRO A 198 -19.74 -19.86 19.89
CA PRO A 198 -20.66 -20.78 19.21
C PRO A 198 -21.00 -20.34 17.78
N ASN A 199 -20.61 -19.14 17.35
CA ASN A 199 -20.92 -18.60 16.03
C ASN A 199 -20.04 -19.23 14.95
N LEU A 200 -20.40 -18.98 13.69
CA LEU A 200 -19.61 -19.43 12.56
C LEU A 200 -18.30 -18.63 12.41
N TYR A 201 -18.29 -17.36 12.81
CA TYR A 201 -17.14 -16.45 12.73
C TYR A 201 -17.06 -15.54 13.95
N GLY A 202 -15.85 -15.09 14.28
CA GLY A 202 -15.61 -13.96 15.17
C GLY A 202 -15.78 -12.63 14.45
N VAL A 203 -15.82 -11.56 15.24
CA VAL A 203 -15.91 -10.17 14.77
C VAL A 203 -14.58 -9.49 15.02
N TYR A 204 -13.99 -8.95 13.96
CA TYR A 204 -12.67 -8.32 13.98
C TYR A 204 -12.78 -6.91 13.40
N LEU A 205 -12.22 -5.94 14.11
CA LEU A 205 -12.05 -4.56 13.66
C LEU A 205 -10.60 -4.37 13.25
N VAL A 206 -10.35 -3.76 12.09
CA VAL A 206 -9.01 -3.42 11.65
C VAL A 206 -8.88 -1.92 11.50
N HIS A 207 -7.86 -1.34 12.11
CA HIS A 207 -7.53 0.06 11.97
C HIS A 207 -6.05 0.24 11.60
N ASP A 208 -5.71 1.43 11.13
CA ASP A 208 -4.33 1.79 10.79
C ASP A 208 -3.50 1.83 12.07
N ARG A 209 -2.21 1.47 11.96
CA ARG A 209 -1.28 1.43 13.08
C ARG A 209 -0.14 2.42 12.87
N GLU A 210 0.71 2.17 11.89
CA GLU A 210 1.85 3.01 11.53
C GLU A 210 1.96 3.09 10.01
N ALA A 211 2.28 4.27 9.48
CA ALA A 211 2.55 4.46 8.05
C ALA A 211 3.76 5.37 7.83
N PHE A 212 4.65 4.96 6.94
CA PHE A 212 5.85 5.70 6.56
C PHE A 212 5.76 6.13 5.10
N SER A 213 6.23 7.34 4.80
CA SER A 213 6.36 7.87 3.45
C SER A 213 7.76 8.43 3.27
N TYR A 214 8.49 7.87 2.31
CA TYR A 214 9.81 8.31 1.89
C TYR A 214 9.68 8.99 0.52
N HIS A 215 10.17 10.23 0.43
CA HIS A 215 10.36 10.92 -0.83
C HIS A 215 11.85 10.94 -1.13
N TYR A 216 12.29 10.02 -1.98
CA TYR A 216 13.68 9.88 -2.40
C TYR A 216 14.03 10.82 -3.55
N GLU A 217 13.07 11.11 -4.44
CA GLU A 217 13.36 11.82 -5.70
C GLU A 217 14.56 11.20 -6.45
N ARG A 218 14.68 9.86 -6.37
CA ARG A 218 15.75 9.03 -6.93
C ARG A 218 17.14 9.18 -6.30
N ASP A 219 17.24 9.82 -5.13
CA ASP A 219 18.45 9.79 -4.29
C ASP A 219 18.20 8.96 -3.03
N ALA A 220 18.72 7.73 -3.02
CA ALA A 220 18.59 6.78 -1.91
C ALA A 220 19.22 7.28 -0.59
N ASN A 221 20.15 8.23 -0.65
CA ASN A 221 20.93 8.62 0.53
C ASN A 221 20.27 9.71 1.35
N ASP A 222 19.34 10.48 0.78
CA ASP A 222 18.81 11.69 1.41
C ASP A 222 17.29 11.87 1.22
N PRO A 223 16.46 10.88 1.60
CA PRO A 223 15.02 11.00 1.52
C PRO A 223 14.46 12.00 2.53
N ARG A 224 13.33 12.61 2.19
CA ARG A 224 12.41 13.15 3.20
C ARG A 224 11.56 12.04 3.76
N VAL A 225 11.56 11.86 5.08
CA VAL A 225 10.79 10.81 5.77
C VAL A 225 9.67 11.42 6.61
N ALA A 226 8.44 10.98 6.34
CA ALA A 226 7.27 11.25 7.17
C ALA A 226 6.72 9.95 7.76
N HIS A 227 6.20 10.02 8.98
CA HIS A 227 5.63 8.89 9.69
C HIS A 227 4.36 9.31 10.41
N THR A 228 3.29 8.52 10.30
CA THR A 228 2.09 8.67 11.09
C THR A 228 1.82 7.43 11.92
N ALA A 229 1.34 7.60 13.14
CA ALA A 229 0.94 6.49 13.99
C ALA A 229 -0.37 6.77 14.71
N VAL A 230 -1.22 5.75 14.80
CA VAL A 230 -2.47 5.79 15.57
C VAL A 230 -2.16 5.31 16.99
N LEU A 231 -2.43 6.16 17.97
CA LEU A 231 -2.11 5.91 19.37
C LEU A 231 -3.30 5.38 20.16
N GLU A 232 -4.51 5.86 19.83
CA GLU A 232 -5.73 5.50 20.54
C GLU A 232 -6.91 5.42 19.59
N VAL A 233 -7.67 4.33 19.69
CA VAL A 233 -8.88 4.06 18.91
C VAL A 233 -9.96 3.54 19.84
N ASP A 234 -11.14 4.14 19.77
CA ASP A 234 -12.31 3.73 20.57
C ASP A 234 -12.89 2.37 20.13
N GLU A 235 -14.01 1.97 20.73
CA GLU A 235 -14.69 0.70 20.45
C GLU A 235 -15.31 0.62 19.04
N TYR A 236 -15.59 1.76 18.42
CA TYR A 236 -16.20 1.89 17.10
C TYR A 236 -15.19 2.04 15.96
N GLY A 237 -13.90 2.16 16.29
CA GLY A 237 -12.85 2.38 15.31
C GLY A 237 -12.52 3.86 15.06
N THR A 238 -13.06 4.77 15.86
CA THR A 238 -12.71 6.20 15.77
C THR A 238 -11.33 6.43 16.36
N VAL A 239 -10.46 7.06 15.60
CA VAL A 239 -9.14 7.49 16.06
C VAL A 239 -9.30 8.68 17.01
N LEU A 240 -9.02 8.46 18.30
CA LEU A 240 -9.06 9.50 19.32
C LEU A 240 -7.71 10.22 19.45
N ARG A 241 -6.61 9.50 19.22
CA ARG A 241 -5.26 10.06 19.23
C ARG A 241 -4.40 9.53 18.11
N SER A 242 -3.68 10.43 17.44
CA SER A 242 -2.68 10.09 16.44
C SER A 242 -1.50 11.04 16.52
N VAL A 243 -0.36 10.59 16.00
CA VAL A 243 0.85 11.39 15.87
C VAL A 243 1.29 11.43 14.42
N ALA A 244 1.77 12.59 13.98
CA ALA A 244 2.49 12.77 12.73
C ALA A 244 3.90 13.26 13.04
N VAL A 245 4.89 12.64 12.42
CA VAL A 245 6.31 12.92 12.59
C VAL A 245 6.89 13.29 11.23
N ALA A 246 7.50 14.46 11.13
CA ALA A 246 8.42 14.80 10.06
C ALA A 246 9.83 14.69 10.63
N TYR A 247 10.57 13.71 10.13
CA TYR A 247 11.94 13.48 10.57
C TYR A 247 12.88 14.55 10.03
N PRO A 248 14.00 14.80 10.72
CA PRO A 248 15.05 15.65 10.18
C PRO A 248 15.58 15.06 8.87
N ARG A 249 16.32 15.87 8.12
CA ARG A 249 17.10 15.42 6.97
C ARG A 249 18.39 14.80 7.48
N ARG A 250 18.79 13.65 6.93
CA ARG A 250 20.02 12.93 7.29
C ARG A 250 21.28 13.81 7.27
N SER A 251 21.38 14.66 6.25
CA SER A 251 22.44 15.66 6.13
C SER A 251 21.87 17.02 5.77
N PHE A 252 21.93 17.98 6.68
CA PHE A 252 21.36 19.31 6.49
C PHE A 252 22.39 20.44 6.60
N THR A 253 22.20 21.46 5.76
CA THR A 253 22.93 22.73 5.84
C THR A 253 22.09 23.80 6.56
N HIS A 254 20.77 23.72 6.43
CA HIS A 254 19.83 24.66 7.05
C HIS A 254 19.30 24.07 8.36
N ALA A 255 19.37 24.84 9.44
CA ALA A 255 18.99 24.38 10.78
C ALA A 255 17.53 23.91 10.84
N GLU A 256 16.66 24.46 9.99
CA GLU A 256 15.25 24.08 9.86
C GLU A 256 15.07 22.64 9.37
N GLN A 257 15.99 22.14 8.54
CA GLN A 257 15.97 20.77 8.03
C GLN A 257 16.49 19.76 9.05
N GLY A 258 17.25 20.20 10.05
CA GLY A 258 17.71 19.38 11.17
C GLY A 258 16.70 19.28 12.31
N LYS A 259 15.50 19.85 12.14
CA LYS A 259 14.45 19.81 13.17
C LYS A 259 13.56 18.60 12.98
N HIS A 260 13.32 17.93 14.09
CA HIS A 260 12.34 16.88 14.23
C HIS A 260 10.99 17.53 14.62
N TYR A 261 9.96 17.37 13.80
CA TYR A 261 8.63 17.93 14.07
C TYR A 261 7.64 16.81 14.39
N ILE A 262 6.96 16.93 15.53
CA ILE A 262 5.98 15.95 15.98
C ILE A 262 4.68 16.68 16.29
N THR A 263 3.61 16.27 15.64
CA THR A 263 2.26 16.79 15.88
C THR A 263 1.41 15.69 16.50
N LEU A 264 0.96 15.90 17.73
CA LEU A 264 -0.06 15.07 18.38
C LEU A 264 -1.44 15.67 18.08
N SER A 265 -2.34 14.85 17.57
CA SER A 265 -3.74 15.20 17.36
C SER A 265 -4.61 14.43 18.33
N GLU A 266 -5.53 15.13 19.00
CA GLU A 266 -6.56 14.54 19.86
C GLU A 266 -7.94 14.93 19.37
N THR A 267 -8.85 13.96 19.28
CA THR A 267 -10.25 14.18 18.89
C THR A 267 -11.17 13.60 19.95
N GLU A 268 -12.16 14.38 20.36
CA GLU A 268 -13.26 13.92 21.18
C GLU A 268 -14.53 13.76 20.34
N VAL A 269 -15.21 12.63 20.49
CA VAL A 269 -16.44 12.32 19.76
C VAL A 269 -17.53 11.82 20.70
N ALA A 270 -18.79 12.05 20.33
CA ALA A 270 -19.96 11.42 20.94
C ALA A 270 -20.47 10.27 20.07
N HIS A 271 -20.90 9.21 20.74
CA HIS A 271 -21.67 8.11 20.18
C HIS A 271 -23.08 8.15 20.77
N LEU A 272 -24.09 8.22 19.92
CA LEU A 272 -25.50 8.15 20.27
C LEU A 272 -26.01 6.77 19.81
N ASP A 273 -25.88 5.81 20.70
CA ASP A 273 -26.09 4.36 20.49
C ASP A 273 -26.94 3.72 21.60
N SER A 274 -27.39 4.50 22.58
CA SER A 274 -28.12 4.01 23.76
C SER A 274 -29.59 3.64 23.49
N ASN A 275 -30.09 3.85 22.27
CA ASN A 275 -31.47 3.58 21.87
C ASN A 275 -31.46 2.78 20.57
N ASP A 276 -32.22 1.69 20.51
CA ASP A 276 -32.32 0.79 19.35
C ASP A 276 -32.72 1.50 18.04
N ASP A 277 -33.45 2.62 18.12
CA ASP A 277 -33.87 3.42 16.96
C ASP A 277 -32.86 4.52 16.56
N VAL A 278 -31.76 4.69 17.31
CA VAL A 278 -30.77 5.75 17.08
C VAL A 278 -29.36 5.18 17.07
N LEU A 279 -28.72 5.25 15.90
CA LEU A 279 -27.30 4.96 15.74
C LEU A 279 -26.61 6.14 15.05
N ARG A 280 -25.94 6.99 15.83
CA ARG A 280 -25.06 8.05 15.33
C ARG A 280 -23.71 7.95 16.03
N LEU A 281 -22.72 7.50 15.29
CA LEU A 281 -21.36 7.30 15.80
C LEU A 281 -20.45 8.44 15.36
N ALA A 282 -19.38 8.65 16.13
CA ALA A 282 -18.28 9.56 15.83
C ALA A 282 -18.72 11.02 15.57
N VAL A 283 -19.71 11.52 16.33
CA VAL A 283 -20.12 12.93 16.24
C VAL A 283 -19.02 13.80 16.85
N PRO A 284 -18.34 14.66 16.08
CA PRO A 284 -17.19 15.42 16.59
C PRO A 284 -17.63 16.44 17.64
N LEU A 285 -16.94 16.44 18.78
CA LEU A 285 -17.15 17.39 19.88
C LEU A 285 -16.00 18.40 19.99
N GLU A 286 -14.75 17.92 19.98
CA GLU A 286 -13.55 18.74 20.12
C GLU A 286 -12.41 18.16 19.26
N ALA A 287 -11.54 19.03 18.74
CA ALA A 287 -10.28 18.65 18.13
C ALA A 287 -9.16 19.55 18.65
N ARG A 288 -8.05 18.95 19.09
CA ARG A 288 -6.87 19.64 19.61
C ARG A 288 -5.61 19.15 18.90
N SER A 289 -4.67 20.05 18.68
CA SER A 289 -3.39 19.74 18.04
C SER A 289 -2.25 20.37 18.83
N TYR A 290 -1.20 19.58 19.07
CA TYR A 290 -0.05 19.96 19.87
C TYR A 290 1.23 19.68 19.10
N GLU A 291 2.19 20.59 19.17
CA GLU A 291 3.57 20.29 18.80
C GLU A 291 4.28 19.69 20.02
N LEU A 292 4.87 18.49 19.86
CA LEU A 292 5.63 17.85 20.91
C LEU A 292 7.12 18.20 20.77
N HIS A 293 7.72 18.68 21.85
CA HIS A 293 9.13 19.03 21.92
C HIS A 293 9.92 18.08 22.82
N GLY A 294 11.25 18.04 22.66
CA GLY A 294 12.15 17.29 23.54
C GLY A 294 12.23 15.78 23.27
N LEU A 295 11.58 15.31 22.20
CA LEU A 295 11.72 13.94 21.70
C LEU A 295 12.82 13.89 20.64
N THR A 296 13.57 12.79 20.61
CA THR A 296 14.65 12.54 19.66
C THR A 296 14.30 11.33 18.81
N ALA A 297 14.78 11.32 17.56
CA ALA A 297 14.62 10.15 16.71
C ALA A 297 15.39 8.96 17.33
N PRO A 298 14.82 7.74 17.32
CA PRO A 298 15.42 6.58 17.98
C PRO A 298 16.74 6.12 17.33
N SER A 299 17.01 6.53 16.09
CA SER A 299 18.28 6.30 15.39
C SER A 299 18.60 7.51 14.52
N GLU A 300 19.72 8.20 14.78
CA GLU A 300 20.19 9.32 13.94
C GLU A 300 20.58 8.87 12.53
N ALA A 301 20.85 7.58 12.32
CA ALA A 301 21.28 7.10 11.01
C ALA A 301 20.10 6.88 10.05
N ALA A 302 18.93 6.49 10.55
CA ALA A 302 17.78 6.21 9.70
C ALA A 302 17.03 7.48 9.26
N PHE A 303 17.12 8.52 10.09
CA PHE A 303 16.29 9.72 10.06
C PHE A 303 17.16 10.97 10.08
#